data_AF-G0A3U1-F1
#
_entry.id   AF-G0A3U1-F1
#
_cell.length_a   1.000
_cell.length_b   1.000
_cell.length_c   1.000
_cell.angle_alpha   90.00
_cell.angle_beta   90.00
_cell.angle_gamma   90.00
#
_symmetry.space_group_name_H-M   'P 1'
#
loop_
_entity.id
_entity.type
_entity.pdbx_description
1 polymer ?
#
loop_
_entity_poly.entity_id
_entity_poly.type
_entity_poly.pdbx_seq_one_letter_code
_entity_poly.pdbx_strand_id
1 'polypeptide(L)'
;MKSQKLPPFGKLLADRQRFKNPPWLVVVCVGSDAWNSAKARNQRGDSVTLVLPPDADLAALSWPVACCSVVIEWTQPAPEQLVVELARELLRAGAESVTIWPRWVDYSNPNFEWPADQPPIKTYRVDRAQGSANAA
;
A
#
# COMPACT_ATOMS: atom_id res chain seq x y z
N MET A 1 -11.63 -0.77 -23.72
CA MET A 1 -10.76 -0.72 -22.53
C MET A 1 -10.81 -2.07 -21.84
N LYS A 2 -9.68 -2.73 -21.60
CA LYS A 2 -9.67 -3.97 -20.79
C LYS A 2 -10.10 -3.59 -19.37
N SER A 3 -11.09 -4.29 -18.81
CA SER A 3 -11.48 -4.09 -17.42
C SER A 3 -10.33 -4.57 -16.53
N GLN A 4 -9.65 -3.65 -15.85
CA GLN A 4 -8.58 -3.98 -14.91
C GLN A 4 -9.16 -4.76 -13.73
N LYS A 5 -8.43 -5.78 -13.28
CA LYS A 5 -8.89 -6.67 -12.20
C LYS A 5 -8.61 -5.98 -10.86
N LEU A 6 -9.52 -6.10 -9.90
CA LEU A 6 -9.22 -5.69 -8.53
C LEU A 6 -8.16 -6.62 -7.90
N PRO A 7 -7.27 -6.10 -7.04
CA PRO A 7 -6.41 -6.96 -6.23
C PRO A 7 -7.28 -7.87 -5.34
N PRO A 8 -6.77 -9.04 -4.93
CA PRO A 8 -7.44 -9.88 -3.94
C PRO A 8 -7.89 -9.06 -2.72
N PHE A 9 -9.11 -9.35 -2.24
CA PHE A 9 -9.81 -8.62 -1.18
C PHE A 9 -10.21 -7.16 -1.52
N GLY A 10 -9.95 -6.68 -2.74
CA GLY A 10 -10.22 -5.30 -3.16
C GLY A 10 -11.68 -4.90 -3.30
N LYS A 11 -12.63 -5.85 -3.30
CA LYS A 11 -14.06 -5.54 -3.48
C LYS A 11 -14.59 -4.59 -2.41
N LEU A 12 -14.31 -4.86 -1.14
CA LEU A 12 -14.79 -4.01 -0.04
C LEU A 12 -14.26 -2.58 -0.18
N LEU A 13 -12.98 -2.42 -0.53
CA LEU A 13 -12.39 -1.11 -0.73
C LEU A 13 -13.02 -0.38 -1.93
N ALA A 14 -13.21 -1.08 -3.05
CA ALA A 14 -13.86 -0.51 -4.23
C ALA A 14 -15.29 -0.04 -3.93
N ASP A 15 -16.07 -0.82 -3.17
CA ASP A 15 -17.42 -0.44 -2.75
C ASP A 15 -17.37 0.82 -1.86
N ARG A 16 -16.43 0.87 -0.89
CA ARG A 16 -16.24 2.04 -0.01
C ARG A 16 -15.88 3.31 -0.79
N GLN A 17 -15.00 3.21 -1.79
CA GLN A 17 -14.68 4.32 -2.68
C GLN A 17 -15.91 4.80 -3.46
N ARG A 18 -16.69 3.87 -4.01
CA ARG A 18 -17.93 4.18 -4.74
C ARG A 18 -18.94 4.95 -3.88
N PHE A 19 -19.05 4.59 -2.60
CA PHE A 19 -19.95 5.26 -1.66
C PHE A 19 -19.31 6.47 -0.94
N LYS A 20 -18.14 6.95 -1.40
CA LYS A 20 -17.41 8.10 -0.82
C LYS A 20 -17.15 7.97 0.68
N ASN A 21 -16.88 6.75 1.14
CA ASN A 21 -16.52 6.43 2.52
C ASN A 21 -15.19 5.64 2.57
N PRO A 22 -14.08 6.23 2.08
CA PRO A 22 -12.80 5.55 2.09
C PRO A 22 -12.37 5.21 3.52
N PRO A 23 -11.73 4.05 3.76
CA PRO A 23 -11.13 3.78 5.06
C PRO A 23 -9.96 4.73 5.31
N TRP A 24 -9.69 4.99 6.60
CA TRP A 24 -8.55 5.80 7.02
C TRP A 24 -7.20 5.15 6.63
N LEU A 25 -7.14 3.82 6.68
CA LEU A 25 -5.96 3.03 6.37
C LEU A 25 -6.30 1.86 5.43
N VAL A 26 -5.48 1.72 4.40
CA VAL A 26 -5.40 0.53 3.56
C VAL A 26 -4.04 -0.12 3.79
N VAL A 27 -4.03 -1.44 3.93
CA VAL A 27 -2.79 -2.23 3.99
C VAL A 27 -2.67 -3.04 2.71
N VAL A 28 -1.51 -3.05 2.08
CA VAL A 28 -1.21 -3.93 0.93
C VAL A 28 -0.12 -4.89 1.36
N CYS A 29 -0.46 -6.16 1.49
CA CYS A 29 0.50 -7.18 1.89
C CYS A 29 1.24 -7.75 0.66
N VAL A 30 2.55 -7.87 0.77
CA VAL A 30 3.46 -8.35 -0.28
C VAL A 30 4.47 -9.32 0.32
N GLY A 31 4.70 -10.47 -0.33
CA GLY A 31 5.66 -11.48 0.11
C GLY A 31 5.03 -12.80 0.56
N SER A 32 5.82 -13.66 1.21
CA SER A 32 5.46 -15.04 1.55
C SER A 32 4.17 -15.15 2.39
N ASP A 33 4.00 -14.26 3.37
CA ASP A 33 2.87 -14.29 4.31
C ASP A 33 1.70 -13.38 3.91
N ALA A 34 1.73 -12.79 2.70
CA ALA A 34 0.80 -11.74 2.32
C ALA A 34 -0.68 -12.14 2.47
N TRP A 35 -1.03 -13.36 2.06
CA TRP A 35 -2.39 -13.88 2.12
C TRP A 35 -2.89 -14.09 3.56
N ASN A 36 -2.06 -14.66 4.41
CA ASN A 36 -2.43 -14.94 5.80
C ASN A 36 -2.55 -13.64 6.59
N SER A 37 -1.61 -12.71 6.40
CA SER A 37 -1.67 -11.38 6.99
C SER A 37 -2.94 -10.62 6.56
N ALA A 38 -3.25 -10.62 5.26
CA ALA A 38 -4.45 -9.95 4.74
C ALA A 38 -5.75 -10.53 5.30
N LYS A 39 -5.86 -11.86 5.41
CA LYS A 39 -7.01 -12.51 6.04
C LYS A 39 -7.16 -12.11 7.50
N ALA A 40 -6.08 -12.21 8.29
CA ALA A 40 -6.09 -11.90 9.71
C ALA A 40 -6.46 -10.43 9.99
N ARG A 41 -5.95 -9.49 9.18
CA ARG A 41 -6.29 -8.07 9.31
C ARG A 41 -7.74 -7.78 8.93
N ASN A 42 -8.20 -8.30 7.79
CA ASN A 42 -9.59 -8.10 7.37
C ASN A 42 -10.60 -8.71 8.36
N GLN A 43 -10.24 -9.79 9.08
CA GLN A 43 -11.07 -10.34 10.15
C GLN A 43 -11.20 -9.40 11.37
N ARG A 44 -10.20 -8.58 11.65
CA ARG A 44 -10.25 -7.59 12.75
C ARG A 44 -11.11 -6.37 12.39
N GLY A 45 -11.17 -6.01 11.11
CA GLY A 45 -12.01 -4.92 10.60
C GLY A 45 -11.51 -3.50 10.90
N ASP A 46 -10.30 -3.36 11.43
CA ASP A 46 -9.67 -2.07 11.74
C ASP A 46 -9.13 -1.32 10.50
N SER A 47 -8.92 -2.07 9.41
CA SER A 47 -8.31 -1.65 8.17
C SER A 47 -8.88 -2.47 7.01
N VAL A 48 -8.75 -1.96 5.78
CA VAL A 48 -9.03 -2.78 4.58
C VAL A 48 -7.70 -3.25 4.03
N THR A 49 -7.52 -4.56 3.94
CA THR A 49 -6.24 -5.16 3.54
C THR A 49 -6.34 -5.87 2.19
N LEU A 50 -5.39 -5.59 1.30
CA LEU A 50 -5.25 -6.14 -0.04
C LEU A 50 -4.01 -7.04 -0.11
N VAL A 51 -3.89 -7.83 -1.17
CA VAL A 51 -2.69 -8.61 -1.48
C VAL A 51 -2.16 -8.22 -2.86
N LEU A 52 -0.84 -8.08 -3.00
CA LEU A 52 -0.17 -8.18 -4.30
C LEU A 52 0.24 -9.65 -4.52
N PRO A 53 -0.36 -10.36 -5.49
CA PRO A 53 0.10 -11.70 -5.84
C PRO A 53 1.54 -11.68 -6.38
N PRO A 54 2.35 -12.72 -6.14
CA PRO A 54 3.78 -12.73 -6.50
C PRO A 54 4.05 -12.54 -8.00
N ASP A 55 3.17 -13.04 -8.86
CA ASP A 55 3.31 -12.97 -10.33
C ASP A 55 2.35 -11.97 -10.99
N ALA A 56 1.75 -11.07 -10.20
CA ALA A 56 0.80 -10.11 -10.73
C ALA A 56 1.52 -8.96 -11.44
N ASP A 57 1.06 -8.65 -12.65
CA ASP A 57 1.35 -7.37 -13.30
C ASP A 57 0.60 -6.24 -12.57
N LEU A 58 1.37 -5.30 -11.99
CA LEU A 58 0.84 -4.13 -11.27
C LEU A 58 -0.08 -3.28 -12.15
N ALA A 59 0.22 -3.15 -13.45
CA ALA A 59 -0.56 -2.35 -14.38
C ALA A 59 -1.86 -3.05 -14.82
N ALA A 60 -1.95 -4.37 -14.65
CA ALA A 60 -3.17 -5.14 -14.89
C ALA A 60 -4.18 -5.01 -13.74
N LEU A 61 -3.76 -4.48 -12.59
CA LEU A 61 -4.59 -4.30 -11.40
C LEU A 61 -5.15 -2.88 -11.30
N SER A 62 -6.39 -2.77 -10.84
CA SER A 62 -7.01 -1.50 -10.47
C SER A 62 -6.95 -1.32 -8.96
N TRP A 63 -6.30 -0.25 -8.51
CA TRP A 63 -6.07 0.02 -7.08
C TRP A 63 -7.07 1.07 -6.55
N PRO A 64 -8.12 0.69 -5.81
CA PRO A 64 -9.13 1.62 -5.30
C PRO A 64 -8.65 2.38 -4.05
N VAL A 65 -7.48 3.00 -4.09
CA VAL A 65 -6.80 3.61 -2.93
C VAL A 65 -6.86 5.15 -2.89
N ALA A 66 -7.71 5.75 -3.73
CA ALA A 66 -7.88 7.20 -3.79
C ALA A 66 -8.16 7.81 -2.40
N CYS A 67 -7.41 8.85 -2.04
CA CYS A 67 -7.51 9.56 -0.76
C CYS A 67 -7.33 8.67 0.49
N CYS A 68 -6.68 7.51 0.36
CA CYS A 68 -6.31 6.66 1.51
C CYS A 68 -4.84 6.84 1.87
N SER A 69 -4.54 6.70 3.17
CA SER A 69 -3.18 6.36 3.60
C SER A 69 -2.96 4.87 3.39
N VAL A 70 -1.86 4.50 2.73
CA VAL A 70 -1.53 3.11 2.41
C VAL A 70 -0.26 2.69 3.13
N VAL A 71 -0.30 1.50 3.74
CA VAL A 71 0.90 0.83 4.24
C VAL A 71 1.16 -0.39 3.38
N ILE A 72 2.36 -0.50 2.82
CA ILE A 72 2.82 -1.74 2.20
C ILE A 72 3.47 -2.58 3.29
N GLU A 73 2.79 -3.65 3.69
CA GLU A 73 3.35 -4.65 4.59
C GLU A 73 4.23 -5.61 3.77
N TRP A 74 5.54 -5.52 3.98
CA TRP A 74 6.52 -6.22 3.17
C TRP A 74 7.15 -7.38 3.96
N THR A 75 7.00 -8.59 3.43
CA THR A 75 7.71 -9.79 3.86
C THR A 75 8.60 -10.32 2.72
N GLN A 76 9.70 -10.98 3.07
CA GLN A 76 10.52 -11.71 2.10
C GLN A 76 9.72 -12.89 1.51
N PRO A 77 10.01 -13.36 0.29
CA PRO A 77 11.15 -13.01 -0.57
C PRO A 77 10.82 -11.92 -1.62
N ALA A 78 9.77 -11.11 -1.43
CA ALA A 78 9.43 -10.08 -2.40
C ALA A 78 10.60 -9.09 -2.61
N PRO A 79 11.04 -8.82 -3.86
CA PRO A 79 12.14 -7.90 -4.12
C PRO A 79 11.80 -6.45 -3.75
N GLU A 80 12.79 -5.69 -3.30
CA GLU A 80 12.62 -4.26 -2.98
C GLU A 80 12.09 -3.46 -4.18
N GLN A 81 12.63 -3.73 -5.37
CA GLN A 81 12.23 -3.06 -6.60
C GLN A 81 10.72 -3.17 -6.87
N LEU A 82 10.14 -4.36 -6.64
CA LEU A 82 8.70 -4.59 -6.78
C LEU A 82 7.89 -3.74 -5.78
N VAL A 83 8.38 -3.63 -4.54
CA VAL A 83 7.72 -2.85 -3.48
C VAL A 83 7.77 -1.35 -3.79
N VAL A 84 8.89 -0.87 -4.33
CA VAL A 84 9.04 0.52 -4.78
C VAL A 84 8.13 0.82 -5.97
N GLU A 85 8.03 -0.10 -6.93
CA GLU A 85 7.12 0.02 -8.08
C GLU A 85 5.65 0.02 -7.65
N LEU A 86 5.28 -0.87 -6.73
CA LEU A 86 3.95 -0.87 -6.13
C LEU A 86 3.65 0.47 -5.44
N ALA A 87 4.59 1.02 -4.67
CA ALA A 87 4.40 2.30 -4.00
C ALA A 87 4.12 3.43 -5.00
N ARG A 88 4.85 3.46 -6.12
CA ARG A 88 4.62 4.42 -7.21
C ARG A 88 3.22 4.25 -7.82
N GLU A 89 2.79 3.01 -8.08
CA GLU A 89 1.46 2.80 -8.66
C GLU A 89 0.32 3.14 -7.71
N LEU A 90 0.47 2.89 -6.41
CA LEU A 90 -0.52 3.29 -5.42
C LEU A 90 -0.67 4.82 -5.35
N LEU A 91 0.44 5.57 -5.43
CA LEU A 91 0.39 7.04 -5.51
C LEU A 91 -0.28 7.52 -6.80
N ARG A 92 0.05 6.91 -7.95
CA ARG A 92 -0.60 7.19 -9.23
C ARG A 92 -2.10 6.91 -9.20
N ALA A 93 -2.51 5.87 -8.47
CA ALA A 93 -3.91 5.53 -8.23
C ALA A 93 -4.61 6.46 -7.23
N GLY A 94 -3.91 7.48 -6.70
CA GLY A 94 -4.48 8.53 -5.87
C GLY A 94 -4.35 8.30 -4.36
N ALA A 95 -3.52 7.36 -3.90
CA ALA A 95 -3.18 7.27 -2.49
C ALA A 95 -2.60 8.60 -1.98
N GLU A 96 -3.00 9.02 -0.78
CA GLU A 96 -2.50 10.25 -0.17
C GLU A 96 -1.05 10.08 0.31
N SER A 97 -0.77 8.92 0.88
CA SER A 97 0.56 8.53 1.30
C SER A 97 0.76 7.03 1.15
N VAL A 98 2.01 6.62 0.96
CA VAL A 98 2.41 5.21 0.94
C VAL A 98 3.61 5.04 1.87
N THR A 99 3.45 4.22 2.90
CA THR A 99 4.54 3.87 3.84
C THR A 99 4.95 2.42 3.63
N ILE A 100 6.23 2.16 3.42
CA ILE A 100 6.77 0.80 3.32
C ILE A 100 7.12 0.31 4.73
N TRP A 101 6.57 -0.84 5.11
CA TRP A 101 6.81 -1.47 6.42
C TRP A 101 7.37 -2.89 6.28
N PRO A 102 8.70 -3.04 6.36
CA PRO A 102 9.36 -4.35 6.44
C PRO A 102 9.01 -5.07 7.75
N ARG A 103 8.55 -6.32 7.65
CA ARG A 103 8.11 -7.13 8.80
C ARG A 103 9.20 -7.98 9.45
N TRP A 104 10.37 -8.12 8.81
CA TRP A 104 11.53 -8.80 9.39
C TRP A 104 12.42 -7.87 10.22
N VAL A 105 12.12 -6.57 10.24
CA VAL A 105 12.81 -5.61 11.10
C VAL A 105 12.14 -5.61 12.47
N ASP A 106 12.91 -5.91 13.51
CA ASP A 106 12.45 -5.78 14.89
C ASP A 106 12.65 -4.33 15.37
N TYR A 107 11.59 -3.52 15.22
CA TYR A 107 11.58 -2.13 15.68
C TYR A 107 11.58 -1.97 17.20
N SER A 108 11.40 -3.06 17.97
CA SER A 108 11.49 -3.02 19.43
C SER A 108 12.93 -3.12 19.94
N ASN A 109 13.87 -3.54 19.08
CA ASN A 109 15.27 -3.64 19.42
C ASN A 109 15.91 -2.23 19.41
N PRO A 110 16.31 -1.67 20.57
CA PRO A 110 16.91 -0.34 20.65
C PRO A 110 18.31 -0.29 20.00
N ASN A 111 18.91 -1.45 19.76
CA ASN A 111 20.23 -1.61 19.13
C ASN A 111 20.12 -2.05 17.67
N PHE A 112 18.93 -1.98 17.06
CA PHE A 112 18.79 -2.30 15.65
C PHE A 112 19.56 -1.27 14.81
N GLU A 113 20.59 -1.75 14.12
CA GLU A 113 21.29 -0.97 13.09
C GLU A 113 20.62 -1.24 11.74
N TRP A 114 20.10 -0.18 11.13
CA TRP A 114 19.54 -0.30 9.79
C TRP A 114 20.66 -0.63 8.79
N PRO A 115 20.47 -1.61 7.88
CA PRO A 115 21.48 -1.92 6.88
C PRO A 115 21.87 -0.67 6.09
N ALA A 116 23.16 -0.32 6.07
CA ALA A 116 23.64 0.94 5.50
C ALA A 116 23.33 1.09 3.99
N ASP A 117 23.03 -0.02 3.32
CA ASP A 117 22.69 -0.12 1.90
C ASP A 117 21.18 -0.04 1.62
N GLN A 118 20.32 0.02 2.65
CA GLN A 118 18.86 0.04 2.48
C GLN A 118 18.27 1.37 2.95
N PRO A 119 17.28 1.94 2.25
CA PRO A 119 16.54 3.08 2.77
C PRO A 119 15.69 2.66 3.99
N PRO A 120 15.64 3.45 5.08
CA PRO A 120 14.75 3.21 6.23
C PRO A 120 13.27 3.20 5.84
N ILE A 121 12.35 3.02 6.82
CA ILE A 121 10.90 3.24 6.60
C ILE A 121 10.72 4.52 5.78
N LYS A 122 10.18 4.35 4.57
CA LYS A 122 10.02 5.43 3.62
C LYS A 122 8.55 5.68 3.41
N THR A 123 8.12 6.89 3.75
CA THR A 123 6.80 7.40 3.42
C THR A 123 6.92 8.29 2.20
N TYR A 124 6.25 7.89 1.13
CA TYR A 124 6.05 8.72 -0.06
C TYR A 124 4.73 9.48 0.09
N ARG A 125 4.70 10.73 -0.32
CA ARG A 125 3.51 11.58 -0.31
C ARG A 125 3.36 12.26 -1.67
N VAL A 126 2.14 12.60 -2.02
CA VAL A 126 1.92 13.54 -3.12
C VAL A 126 2.27 14.93 -2.60
N ASP A 127 3.28 15.58 -3.19
CA ASP A 127 3.56 16.99 -2.94
C ASP A 127 2.38 17.81 -3.47
N ARG A 128 1.43 18.14 -2.59
CA ARG A 128 0.43 19.17 -2.89
C ARG A 128 1.12 20.52 -2.79
N ALA A 129 1.91 20.87 -3.81
CA ALA A 129 2.31 22.25 -4.00
C ALA A 129 1.05 23.13 -3.98
N GLN A 130 1.08 24.20 -3.21
CA GLN A 130 -0.02 25.13 -2.91
C GLN A 130 -0.82 25.52 -4.16
N GLY A 131 -1.94 24.83 -4.41
CA GLY A 131 -2.90 25.14 -5.47
C GLY A 131 -3.96 26.17 -5.07
N SER A 132 -3.69 27.01 -4.06
CA SER A 132 -4.64 28.00 -3.53
C SER A 132 -4.04 29.41 -3.43
N ALA A 133 -3.17 29.78 -4.37
CA ALA A 133 -2.74 31.16 -4.57
C ALA A 133 -2.71 31.44 -6.08
N ASN A 134 -3.89 31.61 -6.69
CA ASN A 134 -4.15 32.39 -7.91
C ASN A 134 -5.65 32.32 -8.28
N ALA A 135 -6.51 32.54 -7.29
CA ALA A 135 -7.92 32.86 -7.50
C ALA A 135 -8.24 34.09 -6.64
N ALA A 136 -7.76 35.25 -7.09
CA ALA A 136 -8.20 36.57 -6.67
C ALA A 136 -7.86 37.56 -7.79
#